data_AF-A0A024TGV0-F1
#
_entry.id   AF-A0A024TGV0-F1
#
_cell.length_a   1.000
_cell.length_b   1.000
_cell.length_c   1.000
_cell.angle_alpha   90.00
_cell.angle_beta   90.00
_cell.angle_gamma   90.00
#
_symmetry.space_group_name_H-M   'P 1'
#
loop_
_entity.id
_entity.type
_entity.pdbx_description
1 polymer ?
#
loop_
_entity_poly.entity_id
_entity_poly.type
_entity_poly.pdbx_seq_one_letter_code
_entity_poly.pdbx_strand_id
1 'polypeptide(L)'
;MFIPTLENQMDDEQRAYWLPKAKAFEITGAYAQTELGHGSNVQGIETTAHYDPKTQEFILNSPTLTSRKWWPGGLGKTANHCVLHARLFLDGKDRGVQAFLVPLRDTATHRTLPGITLGDIGPKIGFQSVDNGFCVLDHVRIPRRNMLMRFAKVAPDGSFSKPPMDKLVYFTMVKIRVLVAVVCARSMASAVTIATRFSAARVQGSAGRGQPENQVLNYENQQLTLFPLIGLAYASYFAYRGLDAMYKQVAEQVDQGDMGLGTSGENTIHATFSTNYTRRHRD
;
A
#
# COMPACT_ATOMS: atom_id res chain seq x y z
N MET A 1 -1.08 5.88 -2.25
CA MET A 1 -1.24 4.62 -3.00
C MET A 1 -1.80 4.84 -4.40
N PHE A 2 -3.02 5.38 -4.52
CA PHE A 2 -3.69 5.56 -5.81
C PHE A 2 -2.84 6.24 -6.89
N ILE A 3 -2.44 7.51 -6.71
CA ILE A 3 -1.63 8.25 -7.70
C ILE A 3 -0.31 7.52 -8.05
N PRO A 4 0.51 7.07 -7.07
CA PRO A 4 1.70 6.28 -7.38
C PRO A 4 1.41 5.01 -8.20
N THR A 5 0.27 4.34 -8.00
CA THR A 5 -0.09 3.17 -8.82
C THR A 5 -0.44 3.58 -10.24
N LEU A 6 -1.15 4.69 -10.44
CA LEU A 6 -1.40 5.23 -11.78
C LEU A 6 -0.06 5.57 -12.47
N GLU A 7 0.84 6.29 -11.79
CA GLU A 7 2.15 6.68 -12.35
C GLU A 7 3.00 5.47 -12.77
N ASN A 8 2.94 4.39 -11.98
CA ASN A 8 3.80 3.22 -12.17
C ASN A 8 3.20 2.13 -13.06
N GLN A 9 1.88 1.96 -13.11
CA GLN A 9 1.23 0.82 -13.76
C GLN A 9 0.42 1.18 -15.01
N MET A 10 0.12 2.46 -15.23
CA MET A 10 -0.54 2.90 -16.47
C MET A 10 0.48 3.08 -17.60
N ASP A 11 0.05 2.77 -18.82
CA ASP A 11 0.77 3.18 -20.02
C ASP A 11 0.66 4.69 -20.27
N ASP A 12 1.37 5.21 -21.26
CA ASP A 12 1.47 6.66 -21.51
C ASP A 12 0.13 7.33 -21.80
N GLU A 13 -0.73 6.68 -22.59
CA GLU A 13 -2.06 7.20 -22.92
C GLU A 13 -2.96 7.24 -21.67
N GLN A 14 -2.94 6.16 -20.89
CA GLN A 14 -3.69 6.10 -19.64
C GLN A 14 -3.22 7.17 -18.64
N ARG A 15 -1.89 7.37 -18.53
CA ARG A 15 -1.31 8.40 -17.68
C ARG A 15 -1.72 9.79 -18.12
N ALA A 16 -1.62 10.09 -19.42
CA ALA A 16 -2.00 11.38 -19.98
C ALA A 16 -3.46 11.74 -19.69
N TYR A 17 -4.36 10.75 -19.67
CA TYR A 17 -5.77 10.96 -19.38
C TYR A 17 -6.10 11.03 -17.88
N TRP A 18 -5.63 10.06 -17.08
CA TRP A 18 -6.09 9.90 -15.69
C TRP A 18 -5.27 10.66 -14.66
N LEU A 19 -3.96 10.86 -14.86
CA LEU A 19 -3.12 11.53 -13.86
C LEU A 19 -3.48 13.00 -13.65
N PRO A 20 -3.76 13.81 -14.69
CA PRO A 20 -4.17 15.20 -14.48
C PRO A 20 -5.43 15.29 -13.62
N LYS A 21 -6.43 14.44 -13.90
CA LYS A 21 -7.70 14.36 -13.16
C LYS A 21 -7.48 14.00 -11.69
N ALA A 22 -6.64 13.00 -11.43
CA ALA A 22 -6.32 12.59 -10.07
C ALA A 22 -5.54 13.66 -9.30
N LYS A 23 -4.61 14.36 -9.95
CA LYS A 23 -3.80 15.43 -9.34
C LYS A 23 -4.62 16.71 -9.09
N ALA A 24 -5.63 16.96 -9.92
CA ALA A 24 -6.59 18.05 -9.76
C ALA A 24 -7.74 17.73 -8.79
N PHE A 25 -7.77 16.53 -8.20
CA PHE A 25 -8.86 16.03 -7.35
C PHE A 25 -10.23 15.98 -8.05
N GLU A 26 -10.27 15.96 -9.39
CA GLU A 26 -11.49 15.64 -10.14
C GLU A 26 -11.94 14.20 -9.87
N ILE A 27 -10.97 13.32 -9.57
CA ILE A 27 -11.21 11.98 -9.03
C ILE A 27 -10.41 11.79 -7.75
N THR A 28 -11.04 11.11 -6.78
CA THR A 28 -10.43 10.71 -5.51
C THR A 28 -10.35 9.18 -5.47
N GLY A 29 -9.18 8.66 -5.11
CA GLY A 29 -8.89 7.26 -5.32
C GLY A 29 -8.46 6.48 -4.09
N ALA A 30 -9.01 5.28 -3.93
CA ALA A 30 -8.52 4.27 -2.98
C ALA A 30 -7.64 3.22 -3.69
N TYR A 31 -6.93 2.42 -2.90
CA TYR A 31 -6.18 1.26 -3.38
C TYR A 31 -6.78 -0.01 -2.77
N ALA A 32 -7.50 -0.78 -3.59
CA ALA A 32 -8.31 -1.91 -3.18
C ALA A 32 -7.67 -3.23 -3.61
N GLN A 33 -6.79 -3.76 -2.76
CA GLN A 33 -6.12 -5.04 -2.99
C GLN A 33 -6.58 -6.11 -2.00
N THR A 34 -6.41 -5.83 -0.70
CA THR A 34 -6.79 -6.71 0.39
C THR A 34 -8.26 -7.07 0.36
N GLU A 35 -8.52 -8.35 0.59
CA GLU A 35 -9.85 -8.93 0.75
C GLU A 35 -10.03 -9.43 2.17
N LEU A 36 -11.28 -9.70 2.54
CA LEU A 36 -11.60 -10.26 3.85
C LEU A 36 -10.86 -11.59 4.11
N GLY A 37 -10.73 -12.45 3.09
CA GLY A 37 -10.01 -13.72 3.16
C GLY A 37 -8.50 -13.63 2.90
N HIS A 38 -8.03 -12.56 2.25
CA HIS A 38 -6.67 -12.51 1.71
C HIS A 38 -5.99 -11.15 1.90
N GLY A 39 -5.00 -11.12 2.80
CA GLY A 39 -4.09 -9.99 3.02
C GLY A 39 -2.70 -10.24 2.46
N SER A 40 -1.89 -11.02 3.20
CA SER A 40 -0.50 -11.31 2.82
C SER A 40 -0.38 -12.16 1.55
N ASN A 41 -1.26 -13.15 1.37
CA ASN A 41 -1.29 -13.98 0.17
C ASN A 41 -2.12 -13.29 -0.93
N VAL A 42 -1.53 -12.27 -1.56
CA VAL A 42 -2.19 -11.53 -2.65
C VAL A 42 -2.48 -12.42 -3.85
N GLN A 43 -1.68 -13.45 -4.10
CA GLN A 43 -1.95 -14.44 -5.16
C GLN A 43 -3.19 -15.29 -4.87
N GLY A 44 -3.74 -15.24 -3.66
CA GLY A 44 -4.96 -15.93 -3.27
C GLY A 44 -6.24 -15.12 -3.42
N ILE A 45 -6.17 -13.83 -3.84
CA ILE A 45 -7.40 -13.02 -3.96
C ILE A 45 -8.42 -13.68 -4.88
N GLU A 46 -9.69 -13.50 -4.56
CA GLU A 46 -10.84 -14.18 -5.13
C GLU A 46 -11.66 -13.28 -6.06
N THR A 47 -11.57 -11.94 -5.93
CA THR A 47 -12.25 -11.02 -6.85
C THR A 47 -11.81 -11.32 -8.29
N THR A 48 -12.75 -11.46 -9.21
CA THR A 48 -12.47 -11.80 -10.61
C THR A 48 -12.72 -10.62 -11.55
N ALA A 49 -12.05 -10.65 -12.70
CA ALA A 49 -12.26 -9.74 -13.83
C ALA A 49 -12.28 -10.58 -15.11
N HIS A 50 -13.46 -10.85 -15.66
CA HIS A 50 -13.63 -11.64 -16.88
C HIS A 50 -13.70 -10.70 -18.09
N TYR A 51 -12.87 -10.93 -19.10
CA TYR A 51 -12.92 -10.13 -20.33
C TYR A 51 -14.03 -10.58 -21.27
N ASP A 52 -14.80 -9.63 -21.78
CA ASP A 52 -15.83 -9.82 -22.80
C ASP A 52 -15.38 -9.14 -24.12
N PRO A 53 -14.89 -9.92 -25.11
CA PRO A 53 -14.42 -9.35 -26.37
C PRO A 53 -15.52 -8.67 -27.20
N LYS A 54 -16.80 -9.02 -27.01
CA LYS A 54 -17.90 -8.45 -27.80
C LYS A 54 -18.15 -6.99 -27.45
N THR A 55 -18.00 -6.66 -26.17
CA THR A 55 -18.22 -5.31 -25.62
C THR A 55 -16.89 -4.59 -25.36
N GLN A 56 -15.76 -5.30 -25.39
CA GLN A 56 -14.45 -4.82 -24.97
C GLN A 56 -14.47 -4.28 -23.53
N GLU A 57 -15.07 -5.06 -22.64
CA GLU A 57 -15.23 -4.73 -21.23
C GLU A 57 -14.67 -5.83 -20.34
N PHE A 58 -14.34 -5.46 -19.10
CA PHE A 58 -14.15 -6.41 -18.02
C PHE A 58 -15.39 -6.45 -17.14
N ILE A 59 -15.82 -7.66 -16.77
CA ILE A 59 -16.88 -7.92 -15.81
C ILE A 59 -16.23 -8.30 -14.50
N LEU A 60 -16.32 -7.42 -13.51
CA LEU A 60 -15.73 -7.60 -12.19
C LEU A 60 -16.76 -8.11 -11.19
N ASN A 61 -16.37 -9.11 -10.40
CA ASN A 61 -17.26 -9.74 -9.45
C ASN A 61 -16.56 -10.13 -8.15
N SER A 62 -17.28 -9.99 -7.03
CA SER A 62 -16.90 -10.51 -5.71
C SER A 62 -17.67 -11.81 -5.46
N PRO A 63 -17.12 -13.00 -5.80
CA PRO A 63 -17.88 -14.25 -5.82
C PRO A 63 -18.33 -14.78 -4.46
N THR A 64 -17.68 -14.35 -3.37
CA THR A 64 -17.84 -14.91 -2.02
C THR A 64 -17.88 -13.79 -0.99
N LEU A 65 -18.24 -14.12 0.24
CA LEU A 65 -18.10 -13.19 1.37
C LEU A 65 -16.62 -12.80 1.59
N THR A 66 -15.71 -13.75 1.40
CA THR A 66 -14.28 -13.58 1.64
C THR A 66 -13.58 -12.77 0.56
N SER A 67 -14.13 -12.70 -0.65
CA SER A 67 -13.58 -11.92 -1.77
C SER A 67 -13.85 -10.42 -1.68
N ARG A 68 -14.71 -9.98 -0.77
CA ARG A 68 -15.00 -8.56 -0.58
C ARG A 68 -13.74 -7.81 -0.23
N LYS A 69 -13.48 -6.69 -0.91
CA LYS A 69 -12.35 -5.82 -0.56
C LYS A 69 -12.56 -5.31 0.87
N TRP A 70 -11.50 -5.30 1.66
CA TRP A 70 -11.57 -4.99 3.08
C TRP A 70 -10.28 -4.31 3.56
N TRP A 71 -10.41 -3.21 4.31
CA TRP A 71 -9.35 -2.29 4.78
C TRP A 71 -8.92 -1.10 3.90
N PRO A 72 -9.19 -0.97 2.58
CA PRO A 72 -8.72 0.19 1.84
C PRO A 72 -9.14 1.53 2.47
N GLY A 73 -8.16 2.34 2.85
CA GLY A 73 -8.40 3.70 3.37
C GLY A 73 -8.99 4.60 2.28
N GLY A 74 -9.96 5.44 2.63
CA GLY A 74 -10.70 6.26 1.68
C GLY A 74 -11.85 5.54 1.00
N LEU A 75 -11.93 4.21 1.03
CA LEU A 75 -12.92 3.44 0.28
C LEU A 75 -14.33 3.56 0.88
N GLY A 76 -14.42 3.73 2.20
CA GLY A 76 -15.69 3.72 2.90
C GLY A 76 -16.63 4.84 2.46
N LYS A 77 -16.09 6.07 2.34
CA LYS A 77 -16.89 7.28 2.09
C LYS A 77 -16.25 8.26 1.12
N THR A 78 -14.93 8.32 1.02
CA THR A 78 -14.21 9.44 0.37
C THR A 78 -13.95 9.23 -1.12
N ALA A 79 -13.52 8.03 -1.51
CA ALA A 79 -13.06 7.73 -2.85
C ALA A 79 -14.24 7.55 -3.82
N ASN A 80 -14.17 8.20 -4.97
CA ASN A 80 -15.09 7.98 -6.09
C ASN A 80 -14.52 7.03 -7.16
N HIS A 81 -13.23 6.70 -7.09
CA HIS A 81 -12.56 5.67 -7.88
C HIS A 81 -11.69 4.77 -6.99
N CYS A 82 -11.27 3.61 -7.48
CA CYS A 82 -10.16 2.88 -6.87
C CYS A 82 -9.30 2.18 -7.91
N VAL A 83 -8.04 1.92 -7.56
CA VAL A 83 -7.28 0.86 -8.22
C VAL A 83 -7.60 -0.44 -7.51
N LEU A 84 -8.33 -1.32 -8.18
CA LEU A 84 -8.79 -2.60 -7.69
C LEU A 84 -7.94 -3.74 -8.25
N HIS A 85 -7.52 -4.67 -7.39
CA HIS A 85 -6.82 -5.87 -7.82
C HIS A 85 -7.80 -7.04 -7.93
N ALA A 86 -7.76 -7.75 -9.06
CA ALA A 86 -8.61 -8.90 -9.33
C ALA A 86 -7.86 -9.94 -10.16
N ARG A 87 -8.32 -11.19 -10.11
CA ARG A 87 -7.84 -12.26 -11.00
C ARG A 87 -8.38 -12.03 -12.41
N LEU A 88 -7.50 -11.85 -13.37
CA LEU A 88 -7.86 -11.67 -14.78
C LEU A 88 -8.19 -13.02 -15.41
N PHE A 89 -9.39 -13.16 -15.97
CA PHE A 89 -9.81 -14.32 -16.75
C PHE A 89 -9.99 -13.95 -18.22
N LEU A 90 -9.28 -14.67 -19.10
CA LEU A 90 -9.38 -14.54 -20.56
C LEU A 90 -9.70 -15.91 -21.14
N ASP A 91 -10.83 -16.05 -21.83
CA ASP A 91 -11.28 -17.33 -22.42
C ASP A 91 -11.24 -18.48 -21.38
N GLY A 92 -11.81 -18.22 -20.20
CA GLY A 92 -11.84 -19.16 -19.07
C GLY A 92 -10.48 -19.40 -18.37
N LYS A 93 -9.37 -18.86 -18.88
CA LYS A 93 -8.03 -19.06 -18.31
C LYS A 93 -7.66 -17.92 -17.36
N ASP A 94 -7.27 -18.30 -16.16
CA ASP A 94 -6.71 -17.39 -15.16
C ASP A 94 -5.32 -16.90 -15.58
N ARG A 95 -5.15 -15.59 -15.64
CA ARG A 95 -3.91 -14.87 -16.00
C ARG A 95 -3.27 -14.16 -14.81
N GLY A 96 -3.69 -14.52 -13.60
CA GLY A 96 -3.17 -13.97 -12.36
C GLY A 96 -3.76 -12.61 -12.00
N VAL A 97 -3.18 -11.99 -10.97
CA VAL A 97 -3.66 -10.74 -10.40
C VAL A 97 -3.27 -9.56 -11.29
N GLN A 98 -4.26 -8.75 -11.66
CA GLN A 98 -4.08 -7.51 -12.42
C GLN A 98 -4.79 -6.35 -11.72
N ALA A 99 -4.38 -5.12 -12.06
CA ALA A 99 -4.92 -3.89 -11.50
C ALA A 99 -5.88 -3.20 -12.48
N PHE A 100 -7.00 -2.71 -11.96
CA PHE A 100 -8.07 -2.07 -12.73
C PHE A 100 -8.48 -0.76 -12.07
N LEU A 101 -8.62 0.31 -12.83
CA LEU A 101 -9.23 1.55 -12.38
C LEU A 101 -10.76 1.39 -12.42
N VAL A 102 -11.40 1.30 -11.26
CA VAL A 102 -12.84 1.09 -11.14
C VAL A 102 -13.50 2.38 -10.64
N PRO A 103 -14.44 2.99 -11.39
CA PRO A 103 -15.28 4.05 -10.84
C PRO A 103 -16.22 3.43 -9.80
N LEU A 104 -16.32 4.06 -8.64
CA LEU A 104 -17.09 3.57 -7.48
C LEU A 104 -18.34 4.41 -7.24
N ARG A 105 -18.22 5.72 -7.48
CA ARG A 105 -19.26 6.71 -7.22
C ARG A 105 -19.33 7.68 -8.39
N ASP A 106 -20.52 8.17 -8.67
CA ASP A 106 -20.72 9.27 -9.59
C ASP A 106 -19.94 10.51 -9.10
N THR A 107 -19.21 11.19 -9.99
CA THR A 107 -18.29 12.27 -9.60
C THR A 107 -19.01 13.56 -9.21
N ALA A 108 -20.26 13.76 -9.65
CA ALA A 108 -21.05 14.94 -9.34
C ALA A 108 -21.89 14.77 -8.07
N THR A 109 -22.51 13.62 -7.90
CA THR A 109 -23.48 13.33 -6.81
C THR A 109 -22.89 12.48 -5.69
N HIS A 110 -21.73 11.86 -5.92
CA HIS A 110 -21.06 10.92 -5.03
C HIS A 110 -21.89 9.68 -4.65
N ARG A 111 -22.97 9.43 -5.39
CA ARG A 111 -23.79 8.23 -5.22
C ARG A 111 -23.02 7.01 -5.73
N THR A 112 -23.10 5.91 -4.99
CA THR A 112 -22.51 4.63 -5.39
C THR A 112 -23.09 4.17 -6.73
N LEU A 113 -22.23 3.73 -7.64
CA LEU A 113 -22.64 3.26 -8.96
C LEU A 113 -23.33 1.89 -8.89
N PRO A 114 -24.17 1.53 -9.89
CA PRO A 114 -24.87 0.25 -9.92
C PRO A 114 -23.94 -0.96 -9.83
N GLY A 115 -24.40 -2.02 -9.15
CA GLY A 115 -23.61 -3.24 -8.94
C GLY A 115 -22.49 -3.10 -7.90
N ILE A 116 -22.35 -1.93 -7.25
CA ILE A 116 -21.32 -1.70 -6.24
C ILE A 116 -21.97 -1.51 -4.87
N THR A 117 -21.48 -2.24 -3.86
CA THR A 117 -21.82 -2.00 -2.46
C THR A 117 -20.58 -1.54 -1.70
N LEU A 118 -20.67 -0.39 -1.03
CA LEU A 118 -19.58 0.23 -0.27
C LEU A 118 -20.03 0.53 1.17
N GLY A 119 -19.09 0.50 2.10
CA GLY A 119 -19.35 0.94 3.47
C GLY A 119 -18.06 1.10 4.26
N ASP A 120 -18.18 1.75 5.42
CA ASP A 120 -17.11 1.83 6.41
C ASP A 120 -17.06 0.51 7.21
N ILE A 121 -15.86 0.04 7.56
CA ILE A 121 -15.70 -1.23 8.31
C ILE A 121 -15.88 -1.06 9.83
N GLY A 122 -16.00 0.18 10.30
CA GLY A 122 -16.29 0.51 11.69
C GLY A 122 -15.08 1.00 12.49
N PRO A 123 -15.24 1.02 13.83
CA PRO A 123 -14.21 1.51 14.74
C PRO A 123 -12.98 0.61 14.73
N LYS A 124 -11.81 1.24 14.89
CA LYS A 124 -10.49 0.59 14.87
C LYS A 124 -9.74 0.91 16.17
N ILE A 125 -8.61 0.27 16.44
CA ILE A 125 -7.76 0.63 17.61
C ILE A 125 -7.13 2.04 17.48
N GLY A 126 -6.92 2.49 16.23
CA GLY A 126 -6.43 3.81 15.86
C GLY A 126 -6.97 4.18 14.48
N PHE A 127 -6.46 5.24 13.85
CA PHE A 127 -6.90 5.66 12.51
C PHE A 127 -8.42 5.95 12.41
N GLN A 128 -9.04 6.50 13.46
CA GLN A 128 -10.48 6.81 13.45
C GLN A 128 -10.86 7.83 12.37
N SER A 129 -9.91 8.69 11.98
CA SER A 129 -10.10 9.69 10.92
C SER A 129 -9.98 9.10 9.51
N VAL A 130 -9.67 7.81 9.37
CA VAL A 130 -9.57 7.14 8.07
C VAL A 130 -10.78 6.22 7.91
N ASP A 131 -11.55 6.49 6.86
CA ASP A 131 -12.72 5.74 6.43
C ASP A 131 -12.31 4.46 5.68
N ASN A 132 -11.58 3.58 6.38
CA ASN A 132 -11.28 2.24 5.89
C ASN A 132 -12.59 1.54 5.54
N GLY A 133 -12.71 1.11 4.29
CA GLY A 133 -13.96 0.60 3.76
C GLY A 133 -13.91 -0.84 3.30
N PHE A 134 -15.09 -1.33 2.96
CA PHE A 134 -15.28 -2.53 2.16
C PHE A 134 -15.88 -2.20 0.79
N CYS A 135 -15.65 -3.08 -0.19
CA CYS A 135 -16.30 -3.02 -1.51
C CYS A 135 -16.72 -4.42 -1.95
N VAL A 136 -17.96 -4.52 -2.44
CA VAL A 136 -18.52 -5.70 -3.08
C VAL A 136 -18.91 -5.32 -4.50
N LEU A 137 -18.50 -6.14 -5.46
CA LEU A 137 -18.85 -5.97 -6.87
C LEU A 137 -19.81 -7.08 -7.28
N ASP A 138 -20.91 -6.71 -7.91
CA ASP A 138 -21.87 -7.61 -8.55
C ASP A 138 -21.85 -7.34 -10.06
N HIS A 139 -21.09 -8.17 -10.79
CA HIS A 139 -20.95 -8.16 -12.25
C HIS A 139 -20.75 -6.75 -12.87
N VAL A 140 -19.91 -5.93 -12.24
CA VAL A 140 -19.66 -4.54 -12.63
C VAL A 140 -18.85 -4.50 -13.91
N ARG A 141 -19.35 -3.80 -14.93
CA ARG A 141 -18.68 -3.64 -16.22
C ARG A 141 -17.82 -2.38 -16.25
N ILE A 142 -16.58 -2.52 -16.71
CA ILE A 142 -15.68 -1.39 -16.99
C ILE A 142 -15.03 -1.55 -18.38
N PRO A 143 -14.69 -0.46 -19.07
CA PRO A 143 -14.00 -0.53 -20.35
C PRO A 143 -12.66 -1.28 -20.26
N ARG A 144 -12.25 -1.94 -21.35
CA ARG A 144 -10.92 -2.60 -21.45
C ARG A 144 -9.77 -1.69 -21.03
N ARG A 145 -9.82 -0.40 -21.40
CA ARG A 145 -8.75 0.58 -21.08
C ARG A 145 -8.70 0.98 -19.60
N ASN A 146 -9.58 0.45 -18.76
CA ASN A 146 -9.50 0.60 -17.31
C ASN A 146 -8.55 -0.41 -16.64
N MET A 147 -8.13 -1.50 -17.30
CA MET A 147 -7.01 -2.30 -16.82
C MET A 147 -5.70 -1.51 -16.97
N LEU A 148 -4.85 -1.45 -15.95
CA LEU A 148 -3.59 -0.70 -15.99
C LEU A 148 -2.56 -1.48 -16.82
N MET A 149 -2.23 -0.98 -18.02
CA MET A 149 -1.63 -1.77 -19.11
C MET A 149 -0.15 -1.48 -19.40
N ARG A 150 0.62 -0.93 -18.44
CA ARG A 150 2.05 -0.68 -18.67
C ARG A 150 2.83 -1.97 -18.95
N PHE A 151 2.62 -3.01 -18.14
CA PHE A 151 3.38 -4.25 -18.21
C PHE A 151 2.58 -5.42 -18.78
N ALA A 152 1.32 -5.60 -18.37
CA ALA A 152 0.43 -6.64 -18.89
C ALA A 152 -0.63 -6.00 -19.79
N LYS A 153 -0.88 -6.55 -20.98
CA LYS A 153 -1.82 -5.97 -21.96
C LYS A 153 -2.86 -6.98 -22.40
N VAL A 154 -4.10 -6.52 -22.54
CA VAL A 154 -5.19 -7.27 -23.18
C VAL A 154 -5.60 -6.49 -24.41
N ALA A 155 -5.37 -7.04 -25.60
CA ALA A 155 -5.79 -6.41 -26.85
C ALA A 155 -7.32 -6.53 -27.05
N PRO A 156 -7.92 -5.78 -27.99
CA PRO A 156 -9.37 -5.85 -28.26
C PRO A 156 -9.90 -7.26 -28.52
N ASP A 157 -9.12 -8.09 -29.20
CA ASP A 157 -9.45 -9.49 -29.51
C ASP A 157 -9.31 -10.46 -28.32
N GLY A 158 -8.81 -9.98 -27.17
CA GLY A 158 -8.57 -10.77 -25.97
C GLY A 158 -7.19 -11.42 -25.91
N SER A 159 -6.31 -11.17 -26.88
CA SER A 159 -4.91 -11.63 -26.82
C SER A 159 -4.17 -10.95 -25.65
N PHE A 160 -3.36 -11.75 -24.95
CA PHE A 160 -2.67 -11.33 -23.71
C PHE A 160 -1.17 -11.20 -23.93
N SER A 161 -0.65 -9.99 -23.72
CA SER A 161 0.79 -9.76 -23.58
C SER A 161 1.16 -9.84 -22.11
N LYS A 162 1.92 -10.87 -21.75
CA LYS A 162 2.41 -11.05 -20.37
C LYS A 162 3.39 -9.95 -19.99
N PRO A 163 3.42 -9.54 -18.71
CA PRO A 163 4.49 -8.68 -18.24
C PRO A 163 5.83 -9.40 -18.36
N PRO A 164 6.94 -8.66 -18.53
CA PRO A 164 8.28 -9.25 -18.43
C PRO A 164 8.47 -10.00 -17.11
N MET A 165 7.79 -9.56 -16.06
CA MET A 165 7.79 -10.17 -14.73
C MET A 165 6.47 -9.96 -13.99
N ASP A 166 5.95 -11.03 -13.39
CA ASP A 166 4.64 -11.01 -12.70
C ASP A 166 4.61 -10.11 -11.45
N LYS A 167 5.76 -9.87 -10.81
CA LYS A 167 5.85 -9.07 -9.57
C LYS A 167 5.71 -7.57 -9.80
N LEU A 168 5.86 -7.09 -11.04
CA LEU A 168 5.82 -5.66 -11.35
C LEU A 168 4.51 -5.00 -10.94
N VAL A 169 3.39 -5.74 -10.89
CA VAL A 169 2.10 -5.25 -10.37
C VAL A 169 2.21 -4.73 -8.92
N TYR A 170 3.18 -5.21 -8.15
CA TYR A 170 3.43 -4.83 -6.76
C TYR A 170 4.47 -3.72 -6.57
N PHE A 171 5.03 -3.15 -7.65
CA PHE A 171 6.10 -2.16 -7.57
C PHE A 171 5.75 -0.95 -6.69
N THR A 172 4.47 -0.53 -6.69
CA THR A 172 3.99 0.53 -5.79
C THR A 172 4.18 0.17 -4.30
N MET A 173 4.01 -1.10 -3.91
CA MET A 173 4.20 -1.54 -2.53
C MET A 173 5.65 -1.44 -2.06
N VAL A 174 6.61 -1.59 -2.98
CA VAL A 174 8.04 -1.43 -2.68
C VAL A 174 8.31 0.01 -2.23
N LYS A 175 7.78 1.00 -2.96
CA LYS A 175 7.85 2.42 -2.58
C LYS A 175 7.24 2.67 -1.20
N ILE A 176 6.10 2.04 -0.90
CA ILE A 176 5.45 2.20 0.40
C ILE A 176 6.27 1.64 1.54
N ARG A 177 6.94 0.49 1.36
CA ARG A 177 7.80 -0.06 2.41
C ARG A 177 8.92 0.91 2.79
N VAL A 178 9.56 1.53 1.80
CA VAL A 178 10.54 2.60 2.02
C VAL A 178 9.93 3.76 2.80
N LEU A 179 8.71 4.18 2.45
CA LEU A 179 7.98 5.23 3.20
C LEU A 179 7.67 4.83 4.65
N VAL A 180 7.31 3.57 4.90
CA VAL A 180 7.04 3.08 6.26
C VAL A 180 8.29 3.21 7.14
N ALA A 181 9.48 2.96 6.60
CA ALA A 181 10.73 3.11 7.35
C ALA A 181 10.92 4.55 7.89
N VAL A 182 10.68 5.58 7.08
CA VAL A 182 10.78 6.97 7.57
C VAL A 182 9.66 7.34 8.54
N VAL A 183 8.44 6.83 8.33
CA VAL A 183 7.32 7.06 9.26
C VAL A 183 7.65 6.48 10.63
N CYS A 184 8.13 5.23 10.69
CA CYS A 184 8.55 4.59 11.94
C CYS A 184 9.70 5.37 12.61
N ALA A 185 10.72 5.78 11.85
CA ALA A 185 11.83 6.56 12.39
C ALA A 185 11.35 7.90 13.00
N ARG A 186 10.45 8.60 12.32
CA ARG A 186 9.88 9.88 12.80
C ARG A 186 8.98 9.70 14.02
N SER A 187 8.15 8.67 14.05
CA SER A 187 7.31 8.34 15.20
C SER A 187 8.15 8.01 16.42
N MET A 188 9.21 7.21 16.24
CA MET A 188 10.16 6.90 17.31
C MET A 188 10.88 8.16 17.80
N ALA A 189 11.40 8.98 16.88
CA ALA A 189 12.06 10.26 17.21
C ALA A 189 11.13 11.19 18.02
N SER A 190 9.84 11.25 17.66
CA SER A 190 8.85 12.05 18.37
C SER A 190 8.63 11.52 19.79
N ALA A 191 8.43 10.21 19.94
CA ALA A 191 8.23 9.57 21.24
C ALA A 191 9.44 9.76 22.17
N VAL A 192 10.66 9.50 21.68
CA VAL A 192 11.87 9.66 22.50
C VAL A 192 12.17 11.12 22.82
N THR A 193 11.82 12.07 21.94
CA THR A 193 11.98 13.51 22.23
C THR A 193 11.08 13.93 23.40
N ILE A 194 9.80 13.52 23.38
CA ILE A 194 8.85 13.80 24.46
C ILE A 194 9.35 13.17 25.76
N ALA A 195 9.69 11.88 25.73
CA ALA A 195 10.15 11.15 26.90
C ALA A 195 11.45 11.74 27.48
N THR A 196 12.40 12.16 26.65
CA THR A 196 13.68 12.75 27.09
C THR A 196 13.46 14.09 27.76
N ARG A 197 12.70 15.00 27.11
CA ARG A 197 12.42 16.31 27.70
C ARG A 197 11.62 16.19 28.99
N PHE A 198 10.62 15.32 29.02
CA PHE A 198 9.85 15.06 30.23
C PHE A 198 10.74 14.46 31.34
N SER A 199 11.60 13.49 31.03
CA SER A 199 12.51 12.88 32.02
C SER A 199 13.51 13.89 32.58
N ALA A 200 13.96 14.85 31.76
CA ALA A 200 14.83 15.94 32.21
C ALA A 200 14.09 16.96 33.09
N ALA A 201 12.80 17.21 32.85
CA ALA A 201 12.02 18.17 33.65
C ALA A 201 11.38 17.55 34.89
N ARG A 202 11.03 16.26 34.85
CA ARG A 202 10.35 15.56 35.93
C ARG A 202 11.33 15.26 37.05
N VAL A 203 11.01 15.76 38.23
CA VAL A 203 11.71 15.44 39.47
C VAL A 203 10.85 14.45 40.26
N GLN A 204 11.41 13.30 40.63
CA GLN A 204 10.74 12.28 41.43
C GLN A 204 11.77 11.30 42.00
N GLY A 205 11.64 10.96 43.28
CA GLY A 205 12.48 9.97 43.96
C GLY A 205 13.53 10.60 44.87
N SER A 206 14.22 9.77 45.66
CA SER A 206 15.13 10.26 46.69
C SER A 206 16.54 10.49 46.17
N ALA A 207 17.14 11.62 46.54
CA ALA A 207 18.58 11.89 46.45
C ALA A 207 19.30 11.70 47.81
N GLY A 208 18.61 11.17 48.81
CA GLY A 208 19.05 11.11 50.20
C GLY A 208 18.17 11.95 51.14
N ARG A 209 18.28 11.72 52.45
CA ARG A 209 17.47 12.44 53.46
C ARG A 209 17.83 13.92 53.48
N GLY A 210 16.84 14.79 53.33
CA GLY A 210 17.02 16.25 53.35
C GLY A 210 17.57 16.85 52.07
N GLN A 211 17.73 16.05 51.00
CA GLN A 211 18.13 16.53 49.68
C GLN A 211 16.90 16.75 48.78
N PRO A 212 16.95 17.69 47.82
CA PRO A 212 15.93 17.81 46.80
C PRO A 212 15.86 16.53 45.96
N GLU A 213 14.67 16.20 45.47
CA GLU A 213 14.46 15.04 44.62
C GLU A 213 15.30 15.13 43.32
N ASN A 214 15.63 13.98 42.73
CA ASN A 214 16.43 13.93 41.50
C ASN A 214 15.55 14.02 40.24
N GLN A 215 16.08 14.62 39.17
CA GLN A 215 15.49 14.48 37.84
C GLN A 215 15.46 13.01 37.44
N VAL A 216 14.34 12.55 36.88
CA VAL A 216 14.16 11.14 36.52
C VAL A 216 15.19 10.68 35.49
N LEU A 217 15.65 11.57 34.60
CA LEU A 217 16.71 11.28 33.64
C LEU A 217 18.08 10.97 34.28
N ASN A 218 18.30 11.34 35.55
CA ASN A 218 19.56 11.07 36.24
C ASN A 218 19.66 9.62 36.74
N TYR A 219 18.57 8.85 36.72
CA TYR A 219 18.60 7.44 37.07
C TYR A 219 19.08 6.56 35.91
N GLU A 220 20.00 5.66 36.21
CA GLU A 220 20.62 4.77 35.21
C GLU A 220 19.58 3.90 34.49
N ASN A 221 18.57 3.38 35.19
CA ASN A 221 17.50 2.60 34.57
C ASN A 221 16.69 3.40 33.53
N GLN A 222 16.47 4.69 33.78
CA GLN A 222 15.82 5.59 32.82
C GLN A 222 16.71 5.82 31.60
N GLN A 223 18.01 6.04 31.81
CA GLN A 223 18.99 6.23 30.74
C GLN A 223 19.15 4.98 29.87
N LEU A 224 19.28 3.81 30.49
CA LEU A 224 19.38 2.51 29.82
C LEU A 224 18.13 2.16 29.01
N THR A 225 16.96 2.67 29.42
CA THR A 225 15.73 2.52 28.64
C THR A 225 15.69 3.51 27.46
N LEU A 226 16.06 4.77 27.71
CA LEU A 226 15.80 5.86 26.77
C LEU A 226 16.91 6.09 25.74
N PHE A 227 18.17 6.06 26.14
CA PHE A 227 19.31 6.36 25.27
C PHE A 227 19.45 5.37 24.11
N PRO A 228 19.25 4.05 24.29
CA PRO A 228 19.22 3.13 23.16
C PRO A 228 18.11 3.43 22.14
N LEU A 229 16.93 3.87 22.61
CA LEU A 229 15.82 4.25 21.73
C LEU A 229 16.11 5.54 20.96
N ILE A 230 16.82 6.51 21.55
CA ILE A 230 17.33 7.68 20.83
C ILE A 230 18.29 7.23 19.73
N GLY A 231 19.26 6.38 20.07
CA GLY A 231 20.19 5.82 19.08
C GLY A 231 19.47 5.09 17.94
N LEU A 232 18.46 4.27 18.27
CA LEU A 232 17.64 3.54 17.32
C LEU A 232 16.83 4.46 16.40
N ALA A 233 16.34 5.61 16.90
CA ALA A 233 15.65 6.58 16.07
C ALA A 233 16.56 7.15 14.97
N TYR A 234 17.80 7.52 15.32
CA TYR A 234 18.80 7.97 14.35
C TYR A 234 19.19 6.85 13.38
N ALA A 235 19.47 5.64 13.89
CA ALA A 235 19.83 4.49 13.06
C ALA A 235 18.72 4.15 12.05
N SER A 236 17.46 4.17 12.48
CA SER A 236 16.29 3.92 11.60
C SER A 236 16.17 4.98 10.51
N TYR A 237 16.46 6.25 10.82
CA TYR A 237 16.43 7.33 9.83
C TYR A 237 17.54 7.17 8.77
N PHE A 238 18.76 6.80 9.19
CA PHE A 238 19.83 6.54 8.24
C PHE A 238 19.56 5.29 7.38
N ALA A 239 19.00 4.24 7.97
CA ALA A 239 18.56 3.05 7.22
C ALA A 239 17.52 3.41 6.15
N TYR A 240 16.54 4.24 6.49
CA TYR A 240 15.59 4.79 5.50
C TYR A 240 16.29 5.52 4.35
N ARG A 241 17.27 6.38 4.65
CA ARG A 241 17.98 7.12 3.58
C ARG A 241 18.68 6.19 2.60
N GLY A 242 19.27 5.10 3.09
CA GLY A 242 19.84 4.05 2.24
C GLY A 242 18.77 3.36 1.38
N LEU A 243 17.63 3.00 1.99
CA LEU A 243 16.51 2.38 1.28
C LEU A 243 15.90 3.28 0.19
N ASP A 244 15.78 4.58 0.44
CA ASP A 244 15.26 5.56 -0.53
C ASP A 244 16.21 5.75 -1.72
N ALA A 245 17.52 5.81 -1.47
CA ALA A 245 18.52 5.82 -2.53
C ALA A 245 18.44 4.56 -3.42
N MET A 246 18.38 3.36 -2.81
CA MET A 246 18.22 2.11 -3.54
C MET A 246 16.93 2.08 -4.37
N TYR A 247 15.80 2.51 -3.79
CA TYR A 247 14.53 2.56 -4.51
C TYR A 247 14.58 3.48 -5.73
N LYS A 248 15.19 4.67 -5.61
CA LYS A 248 15.32 5.61 -6.72
C LYS A 248 16.12 5.02 -7.87
N GLN A 249 17.23 4.37 -7.57
CA GLN A 249 18.04 3.69 -8.58
C GLN A 249 17.26 2.58 -9.30
N VAL A 250 16.51 1.75 -8.55
CA VAL A 250 15.66 0.71 -9.14
C VAL A 250 14.56 1.30 -10.01
N ALA A 251 13.91 2.37 -9.57
CA ALA A 251 12.85 3.03 -10.32
C ALA A 251 13.37 3.59 -11.65
N GLU A 252 14.54 4.25 -11.65
CA GLU A 252 15.18 4.73 -12.87
C GLU A 252 15.50 3.60 -13.86
N GLN A 253 15.98 2.46 -13.37
CA GLN A 253 16.27 1.28 -14.21
C GLN A 253 15.00 0.71 -14.86
N VAL A 254 13.92 0.57 -14.08
CA VAL A 254 12.62 0.11 -14.60
C VAL A 254 12.06 1.07 -15.65
N ASP A 255 12.23 2.39 -15.45
CA ASP A 255 11.81 3.40 -16.42
C ASP A 255 12.65 3.36 -17.71
N GLN A 256 13.93 3.00 -17.63
CA GLN A 256 14.82 2.80 -18.78
C GLN A 256 14.64 1.45 -19.48
N GLY A 257 13.79 0.55 -18.94
CA GLY A 257 13.57 -0.78 -19.48
C GLY A 257 14.65 -1.82 -19.11
N ASP A 258 15.58 -1.47 -18.22
CA ASP A 258 16.54 -2.44 -17.65
C ASP A 258 15.87 -3.25 -16.52
N MET A 259 15.16 -4.28 -16.95
CA MET A 259 14.38 -5.15 -16.07
C MET A 259 15.21 -6.19 -15.33
N GLY A 260 16.51 -6.34 -15.63
CA GLY A 260 17.39 -7.33 -15.00
C GLY A 260 17.91 -6.88 -13.64
N LEU A 261 18.48 -5.68 -13.56
CA LEU A 261 19.08 -5.13 -12.33
C LEU A 261 18.03 -4.60 -11.34
N GLY A 262 16.91 -4.05 -11.85
CA GLY A 262 15.80 -3.56 -11.01
C GLY A 262 15.22 -4.65 -10.10
N THR A 263 15.29 -5.92 -10.51
CA THR A 263 14.85 -7.07 -9.70
C THR A 263 15.74 -7.34 -8.50
N SER A 264 17.06 -7.19 -8.66
CA SER A 264 18.01 -7.42 -7.58
C SER A 264 17.78 -6.39 -6.47
N GLY A 265 17.56 -5.13 -6.85
CA GLY A 265 17.26 -4.04 -5.93
C GLY A 265 15.87 -4.16 -5.30
N GLU A 266 14.83 -4.52 -6.07
CA GLU A 266 13.49 -4.80 -5.51
C GLU A 266 13.56 -5.94 -4.48
N ASN A 267 14.23 -7.05 -4.82
CA ASN A 267 14.39 -8.19 -3.92
C ASN A 267 15.22 -7.82 -2.69
N THR A 268 16.22 -6.94 -2.82
CA THR A 268 17.03 -6.45 -1.69
C THR A 268 16.21 -5.55 -0.75
N ILE A 269 15.42 -4.63 -1.31
CA ILE A 269 14.47 -3.83 -0.53
C ILE A 269 13.47 -4.77 0.15
N HIS A 270 12.90 -5.73 -0.59
CA HIS A 270 11.99 -6.72 -0.03
C HIS A 270 12.64 -7.51 1.13
N ALA A 271 13.86 -7.99 0.94
CA ALA A 271 14.64 -8.74 1.93
C ALA A 271 14.85 -7.93 3.21
N THR A 272 15.09 -6.62 3.09
CA THR A 272 15.28 -5.71 4.24
C THR A 272 14.02 -5.62 5.12
N PHE A 273 12.83 -5.76 4.53
CA PHE A 273 11.55 -5.72 5.26
C PHE A 273 11.01 -7.10 5.63
N SER A 274 11.47 -8.17 4.97
CA SER A 274 11.16 -9.53 5.39
C SER A 274 12.14 -9.94 6.48
N THR A 275 11.71 -9.86 7.73
CA THR A 275 12.35 -10.65 8.78
C THR A 275 12.20 -12.12 8.41
N ASN A 276 13.26 -12.73 7.85
CA ASN A 276 13.41 -14.18 7.91
C ASN A 276 13.61 -14.55 9.38
N TYR A 277 12.52 -14.51 10.15
CA TYR A 277 12.39 -15.16 11.44
C TYR A 277 12.12 -16.65 11.22
N THR A 278 12.85 -17.28 10.28
CA THR A 278 13.04 -18.72 10.29
C THR A 278 14.03 -18.99 11.41
N ARG A 279 13.45 -19.18 12.61
CA ARG A 279 14.07 -19.90 13.72
C ARG A 279 14.99 -20.97 13.17
N ARG A 280 16.29 -20.80 13.40
CA ARG A 280 17.22 -21.93 13.57
C ARG A 280 16.71 -22.74 14.78
N HIS A 281 15.75 -23.61 14.54
CA HIS A 281 15.55 -24.80 15.37
C HIS A 281 15.72 -25.99 14.43
N ARG A 282 16.98 -26.24 14.09
CA ARG A 282 17.51 -27.60 13.99
C ARG A 282 18.40 -27.73 15.22
N ASP A 283 17.89 -28.45 16.20
CA ASP A 283 18.46 -29.69 16.72
C ASP A 283 17.33 -30.46 17.42
#